data_AF-A0A8J5CS54-F1
#
_entry.id   AF-A0A8J5CS54-F1
#
_cell.length_a   1.000
_cell.length_b   1.000
_cell.length_c   1.000
_cell.angle_alpha   90.00
_cell.angle_beta   90.00
_cell.angle_gamma   90.00
#
_symmetry.space_group_name_H-M   'P 1'
#
loop_
_entity.id
_entity.type
_entity.pdbx_description
1 polymer ?
#
loop_
_entity_poly.entity_id
_entity_poly.type
_entity_poly.pdbx_seq_one_letter_code
_entity_poly.pdbx_strand_id
1 'polypeptide(L)'
;MVGSTWLLGLLAQYLIVAGTAYLPLERRQERLLRVLSEVVSGPAREQLLILHLDAALPPDLIEAATRSLRLTPHLTLSIQHSTRGSTHQAVPLLRYKRPLHILVWYTPLPELLQTLCNQWKPSSLLFLSLGPTSATSLLREESLHIVENAVSLELIPTVGNSSDLIGVYTLFPFSMDPHKYLGHWERSTFGSWKALFPDRFPTFEGHTFHLATWIDDVPFFYGDASEQKGISITILEILSAKMNFTYTVTLKPPDLKWGTLENGSWIGVLGMIARNEKNFTVNALTITSDRLQSFDRSVSIWRDAMTVFLPRPQQLSKWLSIFQPLTLIMLACLALVTVIASASQHLQVRTTYTR
;
A
#
# COMPACT_ATOMS: atom_id res chain seq x y z
N MET A 1 -41.79 -8.79 -65.98
CA MET A 1 -41.80 -9.80 -64.90
C MET A 1 -40.45 -10.52 -64.85
N VAL A 2 -39.38 -9.83 -64.44
CA VAL A 2 -38.07 -10.41 -64.09
C VAL A 2 -37.46 -9.38 -63.13
N GLY A 3 -37.49 -9.62 -61.82
CA GLY A 3 -37.05 -8.61 -60.85
C GLY A 3 -37.29 -8.93 -59.38
N SER A 4 -38.06 -9.98 -59.07
CA SER A 4 -38.39 -10.36 -57.69
C SER A 4 -37.58 -11.56 -57.15
N THR A 5 -36.76 -12.22 -57.97
CA THR A 5 -36.01 -13.43 -57.57
C THR A 5 -34.57 -13.15 -57.12
N TRP A 6 -33.98 -12.00 -57.45
CA TRP A 6 -32.60 -11.65 -57.04
C TRP A 6 -32.50 -11.05 -55.64
N LEU A 7 -33.56 -10.38 -55.15
CA LEU A 7 -33.61 -9.82 -53.79
C LEU A 7 -33.78 -10.89 -52.70
N LEU A 8 -34.45 -11.99 -53.01
CA LEU A 8 -34.60 -13.12 -52.08
C LEU A 8 -33.30 -13.93 -51.93
N GLY A 9 -32.46 -13.99 -52.97
CA GLY A 9 -31.14 -14.63 -52.91
C GLY A 9 -30.14 -13.87 -52.03
N LEU A 10 -30.13 -12.53 -52.11
CA LEU A 10 -29.27 -11.69 -51.27
C LEU A 10 -29.73 -11.61 -49.81
N LEU A 11 -31.04 -11.62 -49.55
CA LEU A 11 -31.57 -11.72 -48.17
C LEU A 11 -31.28 -13.09 -47.56
N ALA A 12 -31.35 -14.18 -48.34
CA ALA A 12 -30.94 -15.50 -47.87
C ALA A 12 -29.43 -15.57 -47.61
N GLN A 13 -28.59 -14.93 -48.42
CA GLN A 13 -27.13 -14.87 -48.16
C GLN A 13 -26.79 -14.00 -46.94
N TYR A 14 -27.52 -12.91 -46.68
CA TYR A 14 -27.33 -12.09 -45.49
C TYR A 14 -27.84 -12.77 -44.22
N LEU A 15 -28.93 -13.56 -44.30
CA LEU A 15 -29.46 -14.35 -43.19
C LEU A 15 -28.67 -15.64 -42.94
N ILE A 16 -27.94 -16.16 -43.94
CA ILE A 16 -27.06 -17.34 -43.77
C ILE A 16 -25.66 -16.93 -43.27
N VAL A 17 -25.24 -15.67 -43.43
CA VAL A 17 -24.00 -15.14 -42.83
C VAL A 17 -24.21 -14.64 -41.38
N ALA A 18 -25.46 -14.48 -40.93
CA ALA A 18 -25.81 -14.17 -39.54
C ALA A 18 -25.95 -15.40 -38.62
N GLY A 19 -25.45 -16.55 -39.05
CA GLY A 19 -25.44 -17.82 -38.30
C GLY A 19 -24.15 -18.07 -37.52
N THR A 20 -23.48 -17.03 -37.00
CA THR A 20 -22.44 -17.22 -35.98
C THR A 20 -23.15 -17.30 -34.63
N ALA A 21 -23.02 -18.44 -33.96
CA ALA A 21 -23.72 -18.74 -32.71
C ALA A 21 -23.24 -17.85 -31.56
N TYR A 22 -23.69 -16.59 -31.53
CA TYR A 22 -23.57 -15.73 -30.37
C TYR A 22 -24.65 -16.16 -29.36
N LEU A 23 -24.24 -16.57 -28.15
CA LEU A 23 -25.18 -16.73 -27.05
C LEU A 23 -26.00 -15.46 -26.80
N PRO A 24 -27.29 -15.58 -26.44
CA PRO A 24 -28.06 -14.45 -25.92
C PRO A 24 -27.34 -13.79 -24.74
N LEU A 25 -27.33 -12.46 -24.71
CA LEU A 25 -26.64 -11.65 -23.70
C LEU A 25 -27.03 -12.04 -22.26
N GLU A 26 -28.29 -12.41 -22.03
CA GLU A 26 -28.78 -12.87 -20.71
C GLU A 26 -28.08 -14.14 -20.22
N ARG A 27 -27.89 -15.15 -21.09
CA ARG A 27 -27.18 -16.39 -20.72
C ARG A 27 -25.73 -16.13 -20.38
N ARG A 28 -25.10 -15.16 -21.05
CA ARG A 28 -23.73 -14.71 -20.76
C ARG A 28 -23.64 -14.13 -19.35
N GLN A 29 -24.56 -13.22 -19.03
CA GLN A 29 -24.62 -12.56 -17.73
C GLN A 29 -24.87 -13.55 -16.60
N GLU A 30 -25.82 -14.48 -16.76
CA GLU A 30 -26.08 -15.54 -15.77
C GLU A 30 -24.84 -16.38 -15.47
N ARG A 31 -24.06 -16.75 -16.50
CA ARG A 31 -22.88 -17.59 -16.34
C ARG A 31 -21.78 -16.88 -15.56
N LEU A 32 -21.53 -15.60 -15.85
CA LEU A 32 -20.58 -14.77 -15.10
C LEU A 32 -20.99 -14.61 -13.64
N LEU A 33 -22.28 -14.39 -13.37
CA LEU A 33 -22.81 -14.31 -12.00
C LEU A 33 -22.69 -15.64 -11.23
N ARG A 34 -22.86 -16.78 -11.91
CA ARG A 34 -22.58 -18.10 -11.30
C ARG A 34 -21.12 -18.22 -10.91
N VAL A 35 -20.18 -17.90 -11.81
CA VAL A 35 -18.74 -17.92 -11.51
C VAL A 35 -18.39 -16.98 -10.36
N LEU A 36 -19.01 -15.79 -10.31
CA LEU A 36 -18.84 -14.89 -9.17
C LEU A 36 -19.24 -15.56 -7.84
N SER A 37 -20.35 -16.30 -7.81
CA SER A 37 -20.75 -17.06 -6.61
C SER A 37 -19.73 -18.16 -6.25
N GLU A 38 -19.07 -18.77 -7.25
CA GLU A 38 -18.03 -19.79 -7.04
C GLU A 38 -16.73 -19.18 -6.49
N VAL A 39 -16.30 -18.04 -7.02
CA VAL A 39 -15.14 -17.28 -6.52
C VAL A 39 -15.36 -16.94 -5.04
N VAL A 40 -16.55 -16.47 -4.71
CA VAL A 40 -16.92 -16.02 -3.38
C VAL A 40 -17.08 -17.18 -2.38
N SER A 41 -17.60 -18.33 -2.82
CA SER A 41 -17.72 -19.53 -1.97
C SER A 41 -16.43 -20.35 -1.88
N GLY A 42 -15.50 -20.17 -2.83
CA GLY A 42 -14.22 -20.87 -2.89
C GLY A 42 -13.04 -19.96 -2.49
N PRO A 43 -12.26 -19.42 -3.45
CA PRO A 43 -11.00 -18.72 -3.17
C PRO A 43 -11.16 -17.47 -2.30
N ALA A 44 -12.31 -16.80 -2.32
CA ALA A 44 -12.57 -15.58 -1.54
C ALA A 44 -13.47 -15.83 -0.29
N ARG A 45 -13.66 -17.08 0.14
CA ARG A 45 -14.59 -17.45 1.22
C ARG A 45 -14.39 -16.73 2.54
N GLU A 46 -13.14 -16.45 2.91
CA GLU A 46 -12.77 -15.81 4.18
C GLU A 46 -12.58 -14.30 4.07
N GLN A 47 -12.83 -13.73 2.89
CA GLN A 47 -12.58 -12.31 2.64
C GLN A 47 -13.81 -11.47 2.99
N LEU A 48 -13.55 -10.27 3.52
CA LEU A 48 -14.54 -9.22 3.61
C LEU A 48 -14.85 -8.71 2.19
N LEU A 49 -16.12 -8.68 1.80
CA LEU A 49 -16.51 -8.33 0.43
C LEU A 49 -17.18 -6.95 0.38
N ILE A 50 -16.74 -6.13 -0.57
CA ILE A 50 -17.37 -4.85 -0.88
C ILE A 50 -17.78 -4.86 -2.35
N LEU A 51 -19.09 -4.84 -2.60
CA LEU A 51 -19.63 -4.81 -3.94
C LEU A 51 -19.85 -3.35 -4.38
N HIS A 52 -19.26 -3.00 -5.52
CA HIS A 52 -19.44 -1.75 -6.23
C HIS A 52 -20.22 -2.02 -7.51
N LEU A 53 -21.35 -1.34 -7.67
CA LEU A 53 -22.24 -1.50 -8.81
C LEU A 53 -22.25 -0.20 -9.62
N ASP A 54 -22.04 -0.35 -10.93
CA ASP A 54 -22.24 0.72 -11.90
C ASP A 54 -23.71 1.18 -11.93
N ALA A 55 -23.93 2.51 -11.96
CA ALA A 55 -25.26 3.11 -12.02
C ALA A 55 -25.99 2.81 -13.34
N ALA A 56 -25.25 2.45 -14.41
CA ALA A 56 -25.83 2.05 -15.69
C ALA A 56 -26.34 0.60 -15.72
N LEU A 57 -26.17 -0.18 -14.64
CA LEU A 57 -26.67 -1.55 -14.59
C LEU A 57 -28.20 -1.61 -14.52
N PRO A 58 -28.86 -2.45 -15.34
CA PRO A 58 -30.27 -2.78 -15.20
C PRO A 58 -30.62 -3.29 -13.80
N PRO A 59 -31.82 -2.96 -13.26
CA PRO A 59 -32.23 -3.34 -11.91
C PRO A 59 -32.25 -4.87 -11.70
N ASP A 60 -32.60 -5.63 -12.72
CA ASP A 60 -32.64 -7.10 -12.67
C ASP A 60 -31.23 -7.70 -12.45
N LEU A 61 -30.22 -7.12 -13.09
CA LEU A 61 -28.82 -7.54 -12.96
C LEU A 61 -28.24 -7.14 -11.61
N ILE A 62 -28.63 -5.98 -11.08
CA ILE A 62 -28.30 -5.57 -9.71
C ILE A 62 -28.86 -6.58 -8.71
N GLU A 63 -30.12 -6.98 -8.86
CA GLU A 63 -30.73 -7.96 -7.98
C GLU A 63 -30.05 -9.34 -8.11
N ALA A 64 -29.74 -9.78 -9.33
CA ALA A 64 -29.05 -11.04 -9.57
C ALA A 64 -27.63 -11.06 -8.99
N ALA A 65 -26.86 -9.97 -9.16
CA ALA A 65 -25.51 -9.83 -8.60
C ALA A 65 -25.54 -9.81 -7.06
N THR A 66 -26.47 -9.06 -6.47
CA THR A 66 -26.62 -9.03 -5.02
C THR A 66 -27.06 -10.38 -4.46
N ARG A 67 -28.03 -11.08 -5.09
CA ARG A 67 -28.44 -12.44 -4.68
C ARG A 67 -27.30 -13.43 -4.72
N SER A 68 -26.43 -13.36 -5.74
CA SER A 68 -25.27 -14.25 -5.88
C SER A 68 -24.27 -14.13 -4.73
N LEU A 69 -24.32 -13.02 -3.99
CA LEU A 69 -23.41 -12.67 -2.91
C LEU A 69 -24.05 -12.72 -1.51
N ARG A 70 -25.40 -12.78 -1.43
CA ARG A 70 -26.19 -12.70 -0.18
C ARG A 70 -25.93 -13.83 0.83
N LEU A 71 -25.35 -14.95 0.41
CA LEU A 71 -25.05 -16.09 1.29
C LEU A 71 -23.76 -15.94 2.09
N THR A 72 -23.06 -14.79 1.97
CA THR A 72 -21.80 -14.56 2.69
C THR A 72 -22.02 -13.68 3.94
N PRO A 73 -21.47 -14.07 5.11
CA PRO A 73 -21.77 -13.40 6.38
C PRO A 73 -21.16 -11.99 6.55
N HIS A 74 -20.48 -11.42 5.55
CA HIS A 74 -19.75 -10.15 5.67
C HIS A 74 -19.85 -9.22 4.44
N LEU A 75 -20.97 -9.24 3.69
CA LEU A 75 -21.17 -8.36 2.54
C LEU A 75 -21.48 -6.91 2.99
N THR A 76 -20.66 -5.95 2.57
CA THR A 76 -21.02 -4.52 2.61
C THR A 76 -21.36 -4.05 1.19
N LEU A 77 -22.57 -3.54 0.99
CA LEU A 77 -23.02 -3.01 -0.30
C LEU A 77 -22.66 -1.54 -0.41
N SER A 78 -21.92 -1.17 -1.44
CA SER A 78 -21.67 0.22 -1.83
C SER A 78 -22.40 0.47 -3.16
N ILE A 79 -23.63 0.97 -3.06
CA ILE A 79 -24.42 1.37 -4.24
C ILE A 79 -24.24 2.87 -4.41
N GLN A 80 -23.73 3.30 -5.56
CA GLN A 80 -23.41 4.71 -5.83
C GLN A 80 -24.66 5.52 -6.20
N HIS A 81 -25.74 5.38 -5.43
CA HIS A 81 -26.96 6.20 -5.58
C HIS A 81 -27.32 7.03 -4.36
N SER A 82 -26.37 7.29 -3.47
CA SER A 82 -26.53 8.38 -2.50
C SER A 82 -25.21 9.06 -2.20
N THR A 83 -25.05 10.26 -2.73
CA THR A 83 -24.15 11.30 -2.21
C THR A 83 -24.60 11.83 -0.83
N ARG A 84 -25.53 11.16 -0.16
CA ARG A 84 -26.02 11.51 1.18
C ARG A 84 -26.29 10.25 2.00
N GLY A 85 -25.41 9.97 2.95
CA GLY A 85 -25.75 9.19 4.13
C GLY A 85 -24.79 8.05 4.47
N SER A 86 -24.05 8.25 5.57
CA SER A 86 -23.61 7.20 6.52
C SER A 86 -22.32 6.38 6.31
N THR A 87 -21.51 6.54 5.26
CA THR A 87 -20.33 5.66 5.07
C THR A 87 -18.97 6.27 5.42
N HIS A 88 -18.82 7.58 5.61
CA HIS A 88 -17.50 8.20 5.85
C HIS A 88 -16.76 7.72 7.11
N GLN A 89 -17.47 7.23 8.14
CA GLN A 89 -16.84 6.73 9.36
C GLN A 89 -16.42 5.25 9.29
N ALA A 90 -16.96 4.44 8.36
CA ALA A 90 -16.68 3.01 8.26
C ALA A 90 -15.51 2.66 7.33
N VAL A 91 -15.23 3.52 6.33
CA VAL A 91 -14.17 3.31 5.32
C VAL A 91 -12.78 3.05 5.94
N PRO A 92 -12.32 3.79 6.97
CA PRO A 92 -10.99 3.57 7.54
C PRO A 92 -10.84 2.22 8.26
N LEU A 93 -11.88 1.78 8.99
CA LEU A 93 -11.89 0.51 9.73
C LEU A 93 -11.90 -0.70 8.79
N LEU A 94 -12.63 -0.60 7.67
CA LEU A 94 -12.68 -1.66 6.67
C LEU A 94 -11.36 -1.75 5.89
N ARG A 95 -10.66 -0.63 5.65
CA ARG A 95 -9.35 -0.60 4.98
C ARG A 95 -8.30 -1.46 5.68
N TYR A 96 -8.33 -1.52 7.02
CA TYR A 96 -7.40 -2.36 7.80
C TYR A 96 -7.58 -3.86 7.56
N LYS A 97 -8.81 -4.29 7.24
CA LYS A 97 -9.13 -5.71 6.98
C LYS A 97 -8.85 -6.15 5.54
N ARG A 98 -8.33 -5.27 4.68
CA ARG A 98 -7.97 -5.56 3.27
C ARG A 98 -9.08 -6.32 2.50
N PRO A 99 -10.30 -5.76 2.42
CA PRO A 99 -11.42 -6.41 1.73
C PRO A 99 -11.13 -6.68 0.25
N LEU A 100 -11.82 -7.68 -0.29
CA LEU A 100 -11.96 -7.85 -1.74
C LEU A 100 -13.06 -6.91 -2.24
N HIS A 101 -12.66 -5.96 -3.08
CA HIS A 101 -13.57 -5.10 -3.82
C HIS A 101 -14.01 -5.83 -5.09
N ILE A 102 -15.32 -5.94 -5.29
CA ILE A 102 -15.90 -6.53 -6.49
C ILE A 102 -16.55 -5.41 -7.27
N LEU A 103 -16.05 -5.14 -8.46
CA LEU A 103 -16.62 -4.14 -9.36
C LEU A 103 -17.36 -4.84 -10.50
N VAL A 104 -18.66 -4.59 -10.57
CA VAL A 104 -19.52 -5.07 -11.65
C VAL A 104 -19.96 -3.86 -12.48
N TRP A 105 -19.71 -3.90 -13.78
CA TRP A 105 -20.14 -2.84 -14.70
C TRP A 105 -20.94 -3.39 -15.88
N TYR A 106 -21.73 -2.50 -16.49
CA TYR A 106 -22.36 -2.77 -17.79
C TYR A 106 -21.58 -2.12 -18.93
N THR A 107 -21.06 -0.92 -18.73
CA THR A 107 -20.17 -0.25 -19.68
C THR A 107 -18.94 0.26 -18.96
N PRO A 108 -17.73 0.11 -19.54
CA PRO A 108 -16.50 0.53 -18.89
C PRO A 108 -16.50 2.06 -18.69
N LEU A 109 -16.52 2.53 -17.43
CA LEU A 109 -16.41 3.95 -17.10
C LEU A 109 -15.15 4.21 -16.25
N PRO A 110 -14.10 4.81 -16.83
CA PRO A 110 -12.85 5.16 -16.14
C PRO A 110 -13.05 5.97 -14.84
N GLU A 111 -14.05 6.84 -14.81
CA GLU A 111 -14.34 7.70 -13.65
C GLU A 111 -14.70 6.90 -12.40
N LEU A 112 -15.45 5.79 -12.56
CA LEU A 112 -15.84 4.96 -11.44
C LEU A 112 -14.60 4.26 -10.84
N LEU A 113 -13.71 3.78 -11.70
CA LEU A 113 -12.47 3.15 -11.25
C LEU A 113 -11.55 4.15 -10.55
N GLN A 114 -11.39 5.35 -11.09
CA GLN A 114 -10.61 6.42 -10.46
C GLN A 114 -11.19 6.84 -9.10
N THR A 115 -12.51 7.04 -9.01
CA THR A 115 -13.16 7.40 -7.75
C THR A 115 -13.03 6.30 -6.71
N LEU A 116 -13.17 5.03 -7.09
CA LEU A 116 -12.96 3.89 -6.22
C LEU A 116 -11.51 3.82 -5.72
N CYS A 117 -10.52 3.91 -6.62
CA CYS A 117 -9.11 3.86 -6.25
C CYS A 117 -8.71 5.04 -5.35
N ASN A 118 -9.25 6.24 -5.60
CA ASN A 118 -8.97 7.43 -4.79
C ASN A 118 -9.60 7.37 -3.39
N GLN A 119 -10.85 6.90 -3.29
CA GLN A 119 -11.58 6.88 -2.02
C GLN A 119 -11.23 5.67 -1.15
N TRP A 120 -11.14 4.49 -1.74
CA TRP A 120 -10.99 3.23 -1.00
C TRP A 120 -9.56 2.71 -0.97
N LYS A 121 -8.74 3.05 -1.98
CA LYS A 121 -7.38 2.50 -2.15
C LYS A 121 -7.35 0.97 -1.94
N PRO A 122 -8.09 0.20 -2.77
CA PRO A 122 -8.30 -1.22 -2.56
C PRO A 122 -6.98 -2.00 -2.68
N SER A 123 -6.75 -2.96 -1.78
CA SER A 123 -5.64 -3.91 -1.91
C SER A 123 -5.98 -5.03 -2.89
N SER A 124 -7.26 -5.38 -3.05
CA SER A 124 -7.68 -6.50 -3.89
C SER A 124 -8.96 -6.15 -4.62
N LEU A 125 -8.97 -6.36 -5.94
CA LEU A 125 -10.01 -5.89 -6.83
C LEU A 125 -10.33 -6.98 -7.88
N LEU A 126 -11.61 -7.33 -7.98
CA LEU A 126 -12.15 -8.26 -8.95
C LEU A 126 -13.09 -7.50 -9.89
N PHE A 127 -12.83 -7.58 -11.18
CA PHE A 127 -13.66 -6.97 -12.22
C PHE A 127 -14.53 -8.00 -12.91
N LEU A 128 -15.77 -7.61 -13.17
CA LEU A 128 -16.73 -8.42 -13.90
C LEU A 128 -17.47 -7.55 -14.92
N SER A 129 -17.21 -7.80 -16.20
CA SER A 129 -17.89 -7.12 -17.30
C SER A 129 -19.17 -7.85 -17.68
N LEU A 130 -20.34 -7.26 -17.42
CA LEU A 130 -21.64 -7.78 -17.86
C LEU A 130 -22.10 -7.21 -19.22
N GLY A 131 -21.29 -6.30 -19.78
CA GLY A 131 -21.56 -5.62 -21.04
C GLY A 131 -21.09 -6.38 -22.28
N PRO A 132 -21.44 -5.87 -23.48
CA PRO A 132 -20.99 -6.41 -24.76
C PRO A 132 -19.52 -6.07 -25.09
N THR A 133 -18.92 -5.09 -24.41
CA THR A 133 -17.55 -4.63 -24.65
C THR A 133 -16.54 -5.36 -23.76
N SER A 134 -15.40 -5.74 -24.35
CA SER A 134 -14.28 -6.33 -23.59
C SER A 134 -13.65 -5.28 -22.68
N ALA A 135 -13.26 -5.71 -21.48
CA ALA A 135 -12.67 -4.86 -20.45
C ALA A 135 -11.14 -4.74 -20.56
N THR A 136 -10.55 -5.37 -21.57
CA THR A 136 -9.11 -5.26 -21.91
C THR A 136 -8.63 -3.83 -22.12
N SER A 137 -9.51 -2.90 -22.51
CA SER A 137 -9.18 -1.47 -22.63
C SER A 137 -9.02 -0.77 -21.27
N LEU A 138 -9.79 -1.15 -20.24
CA LEU A 138 -9.72 -0.56 -18.89
C LEU A 138 -8.57 -1.09 -18.07
N LEU A 139 -8.14 -2.32 -18.32
CA LEU A 139 -6.98 -2.89 -17.66
C LEU A 139 -5.70 -2.05 -17.91
N ARG A 140 -5.70 -1.15 -18.90
CA ARG A 140 -4.58 -0.23 -19.21
C ARG A 140 -4.53 1.01 -18.34
N GLU A 141 -5.50 1.21 -17.45
CA GLU A 141 -5.49 2.38 -16.59
C GLU A 141 -4.39 2.33 -15.55
N GLU A 142 -3.66 3.45 -15.41
CA GLU A 142 -2.63 3.63 -14.38
C GLU A 142 -3.17 3.45 -12.96
N SER A 143 -4.46 3.70 -12.74
CA SER A 143 -5.16 3.49 -11.46
C SER A 143 -5.06 2.04 -10.96
N LEU A 144 -4.87 1.07 -11.86
CA LEU A 144 -4.72 -0.36 -11.56
C LEU A 144 -3.29 -0.80 -11.28
N HIS A 145 -2.31 0.04 -11.61
CA HIS A 145 -0.89 -0.26 -11.39
C HIS A 145 -0.55 -0.29 -9.91
N ILE A 146 -1.34 0.41 -9.07
CA ILE A 146 -1.11 0.55 -7.63
C ILE A 146 -1.81 -0.57 -6.82
N VAL A 147 -2.81 -1.24 -7.39
CA VAL A 147 -3.56 -2.30 -6.71
C VAL A 147 -2.69 -3.55 -6.56
N GLU A 148 -2.63 -4.16 -5.38
CA GLU A 148 -1.78 -5.34 -5.13
C GLU A 148 -2.31 -6.57 -5.91
N ASN A 149 -3.61 -6.86 -5.77
CA ASN A 149 -4.27 -8.00 -6.43
C ASN A 149 -5.38 -7.50 -7.37
N ALA A 150 -5.27 -7.76 -8.67
CA ALA A 150 -6.29 -7.36 -9.65
C ALA A 150 -6.55 -8.45 -10.68
N VAL A 151 -7.82 -8.81 -10.86
CA VAL A 151 -8.25 -9.85 -11.81
C VAL A 151 -9.52 -9.38 -12.53
N SER A 152 -9.58 -9.62 -13.84
CA SER A 152 -10.78 -9.45 -14.66
C SER A 152 -11.32 -10.80 -15.09
N LEU A 153 -12.63 -10.99 -14.95
CA LEU A 153 -13.36 -12.15 -15.47
C LEU A 153 -14.16 -11.71 -16.69
N GLU A 154 -13.81 -12.28 -17.85
CA GLU A 154 -14.41 -11.94 -19.14
C GLU A 154 -14.84 -13.21 -19.88
N LEU A 155 -15.93 -13.15 -20.63
CA LEU A 155 -16.31 -14.24 -21.53
C LEU A 155 -15.44 -14.20 -22.78
N ILE A 156 -14.83 -15.33 -23.14
CA ILE A 156 -14.03 -15.46 -24.34
C ILE A 156 -14.98 -15.65 -25.53
N PRO A 157 -15.00 -14.76 -26.53
CA PRO A 157 -15.76 -14.98 -27.74
C PRO A 157 -15.08 -16.09 -28.56
N THR A 158 -15.57 -17.33 -28.44
CA THR A 158 -15.08 -18.46 -29.25
C THR A 158 -15.80 -18.48 -30.60
N VAL A 159 -15.03 -18.63 -31.68
CA VAL A 159 -15.57 -18.89 -33.03
C VAL A 159 -15.76 -20.40 -33.15
N GLY A 160 -16.95 -20.90 -32.80
CA GLY A 160 -17.30 -22.32 -32.98
C GLY A 160 -18.23 -22.89 -31.91
N ASN A 161 -18.66 -24.14 -32.12
CA ASN A 161 -19.64 -24.88 -31.31
C ASN A 161 -19.08 -25.40 -29.96
N SER A 162 -18.03 -24.77 -29.44
CA SER A 162 -17.25 -25.23 -28.28
C SER A 162 -17.34 -24.21 -27.15
N SER A 163 -18.10 -24.61 -26.11
CA SER A 163 -18.15 -24.08 -24.74
C SER A 163 -17.70 -22.63 -24.51
N ASP A 164 -18.65 -21.80 -24.09
CA ASP A 164 -18.39 -20.44 -23.58
C ASP A 164 -17.49 -20.49 -22.35
N LEU A 165 -16.19 -20.26 -22.54
CA LEU A 165 -15.23 -20.26 -21.45
C LEU A 165 -15.13 -18.85 -20.88
N ILE A 166 -15.13 -18.75 -19.56
CA ILE A 166 -14.82 -17.49 -18.87
C ILE A 166 -13.32 -17.45 -18.72
N GLY A 167 -12.68 -16.45 -19.32
CA GLY A 167 -11.28 -16.19 -19.19
C GLY A 167 -10.98 -15.39 -17.93
N VAL A 168 -9.89 -15.78 -17.27
CA VAL A 168 -9.31 -15.06 -16.14
C VAL A 168 -8.12 -14.27 -16.66
N TYR A 169 -8.17 -12.95 -16.49
CA TYR A 169 -7.13 -12.03 -16.93
C TYR A 169 -6.55 -11.27 -15.73
N THR A 170 -5.27 -10.94 -15.81
CA THR A 170 -4.60 -10.05 -14.84
C THR A 170 -3.69 -9.08 -15.56
N LEU A 171 -3.14 -8.14 -14.80
CA LEU A 171 -2.28 -7.06 -15.30
C LEU A 171 -0.89 -7.16 -14.66
N PHE A 172 0.18 -7.14 -15.45
CA PHE A 172 1.56 -6.99 -15.00
C PHE A 172 2.04 -5.57 -15.36
N PRO A 173 2.00 -4.61 -14.42
CA PRO A 173 2.13 -3.18 -14.75
C PRO A 173 3.45 -2.77 -15.39
N PHE A 174 4.52 -3.52 -15.13
CA PHE A 174 5.86 -3.25 -15.64
C PHE A 174 6.19 -4.06 -16.89
N SER A 175 5.26 -4.90 -17.37
CA SER A 175 5.49 -5.74 -18.54
C SER A 175 5.16 -5.01 -19.84
N MET A 176 5.93 -5.32 -20.90
CA MET A 176 5.69 -4.79 -22.25
C MET A 176 4.31 -5.18 -22.80
N ASP A 177 3.84 -6.38 -22.45
CA ASP A 177 2.44 -6.76 -22.62
C ASP A 177 1.80 -6.92 -21.24
N PRO A 178 1.22 -5.83 -20.70
CA PRO A 178 0.78 -5.84 -19.32
C PRO A 178 -0.45 -6.75 -19.15
N HIS A 179 -1.21 -7.05 -20.22
CA HIS A 179 -2.39 -7.91 -20.14
C HIS A 179 -2.00 -9.37 -20.27
N LYS A 180 -2.26 -10.16 -19.23
CA LYS A 180 -1.95 -11.58 -19.28
C LYS A 180 -3.19 -12.42 -19.05
N TYR A 181 -3.43 -13.30 -20.01
CA TYR A 181 -4.41 -14.37 -19.88
C TYR A 181 -3.86 -15.48 -18.99
N LEU A 182 -4.55 -15.76 -17.87
CA LEU A 182 -4.14 -16.80 -16.92
C LEU A 182 -4.72 -18.17 -17.27
N GLY A 183 -5.87 -18.20 -17.93
CA GLY A 183 -6.57 -19.44 -18.29
C GLY A 183 -8.08 -19.32 -18.15
N HIS A 184 -8.77 -20.42 -18.42
CA HIS A 184 -10.22 -20.51 -18.30
C HIS A 184 -10.61 -20.79 -16.85
N TRP A 185 -11.69 -20.18 -16.37
CA TRP A 185 -12.21 -20.42 -15.04
C TRP A 185 -12.61 -21.89 -14.88
N GLU A 186 -11.90 -22.57 -13.99
CA GLU A 186 -12.24 -23.89 -13.47
C GLU A 186 -12.02 -23.89 -11.96
N ARG A 187 -12.97 -24.49 -11.23
CA ARG A 187 -12.90 -24.58 -9.77
C ARG A 187 -11.67 -25.33 -9.28
N SER A 188 -11.16 -26.31 -10.03
CA SER A 188 -9.92 -27.04 -9.76
C SER A 188 -8.70 -26.14 -9.89
N THR A 189 -8.63 -25.34 -10.95
CA THR A 189 -7.46 -24.53 -11.31
C THR A 189 -7.36 -23.27 -10.45
N PHE A 190 -8.50 -22.60 -10.20
CA PHE A 190 -8.58 -21.35 -9.45
C PHE A 190 -9.18 -21.52 -8.04
N GLY A 191 -9.01 -22.70 -7.44
CA GLY A 191 -9.58 -23.03 -6.12
C GLY A 191 -8.95 -22.31 -4.92
N SER A 192 -7.82 -21.61 -5.09
CA SER A 192 -7.13 -20.90 -4.02
C SER A 192 -6.94 -19.41 -4.33
N TRP A 193 -6.83 -18.57 -3.29
CA TRP A 193 -6.61 -17.13 -3.44
C TRP A 193 -5.41 -16.81 -4.33
N LYS A 194 -4.27 -17.50 -4.12
CA LYS A 194 -3.04 -17.28 -4.88
C LYS A 194 -3.13 -17.74 -6.33
N ALA A 195 -3.97 -18.74 -6.62
CA ALA A 195 -4.22 -19.15 -8.00
C ALA A 195 -5.07 -18.11 -8.75
N LEU A 196 -6.09 -17.55 -8.07
CA LEU A 196 -6.92 -16.50 -8.64
C LEU A 196 -6.16 -15.18 -8.79
N PHE A 197 -5.47 -14.76 -7.73
CA PHE A 197 -4.67 -13.54 -7.68
C PHE A 197 -3.17 -13.91 -7.62
N PRO A 198 -2.52 -14.14 -8.78
CA PRO A 198 -1.09 -14.34 -8.82
C PRO A 198 -0.34 -13.05 -8.43
N ASP A 199 0.92 -13.20 -8.03
CA ASP A 199 1.81 -12.06 -7.80
C ASP A 199 2.02 -11.29 -9.11
N ARG A 200 1.59 -10.01 -9.12
CA ARG A 200 1.65 -9.10 -10.27
C ARG A 200 2.97 -8.35 -10.36
N PHE A 201 3.81 -8.42 -9.32
CA PHE A 201 5.09 -7.72 -9.24
C PHE A 201 6.27 -8.69 -9.02
N PRO A 202 6.38 -9.81 -9.77
CA PRO A 202 7.51 -10.72 -9.61
C PRO A 202 8.85 -10.11 -10.05
N THR A 203 8.80 -9.08 -10.90
CA THR A 203 9.93 -8.33 -11.44
C THR A 203 9.44 -6.94 -11.91
N PHE A 204 10.35 -5.98 -12.03
CA PHE A 204 10.08 -4.64 -12.58
C PHE A 204 10.64 -4.45 -13.99
N GLU A 205 11.10 -5.52 -14.64
CA GLU A 205 11.55 -5.53 -16.06
C GLU A 205 12.57 -4.43 -16.42
N GLY A 206 13.45 -4.06 -15.50
CA GLY A 206 14.48 -3.04 -15.70
C GLY A 206 13.99 -1.60 -15.54
N HIS A 207 12.75 -1.38 -15.08
CA HIS A 207 12.18 -0.06 -14.86
C HIS A 207 13.12 0.83 -14.02
N THR A 208 13.23 2.10 -14.39
CA THR A 208 14.05 3.08 -13.67
C THR A 208 13.19 3.87 -12.68
N PHE A 209 13.41 3.70 -11.39
CA PHE A 209 12.75 4.51 -10.36
C PHE A 209 13.54 5.78 -10.05
N HIS A 210 12.86 6.92 -10.05
CA HIS A 210 13.42 8.20 -9.68
C HIS A 210 13.07 8.52 -8.23
N LEU A 211 14.05 8.45 -7.34
CA LEU A 211 13.83 8.60 -5.91
C LEU A 211 13.96 10.06 -5.48
N ALA A 212 13.02 10.48 -4.64
CA ALA A 212 13.09 11.71 -3.88
C ALA A 212 13.90 11.41 -2.63
N THR A 213 15.09 12.01 -2.51
CA THR A 213 15.96 11.76 -1.37
C THR A 213 16.73 13.00 -0.94
N TRP A 214 17.31 12.93 0.25
CA TRP A 214 18.31 13.86 0.76
C TRP A 214 19.46 13.06 1.36
N ILE A 215 20.68 13.30 0.88
CA ILE A 215 21.89 12.56 1.26
C ILE A 215 22.42 12.91 2.67
N ASP A 216 21.76 13.78 3.42
CA ASP A 216 22.18 14.13 4.79
C ASP A 216 21.37 13.34 5.82
N ASP A 217 21.41 12.01 5.74
CA ASP A 217 20.60 11.09 6.53
C ASP A 217 21.46 9.97 7.14
N VAL A 218 22.49 10.34 7.90
CA VAL A 218 23.40 9.36 8.52
C VAL A 218 22.68 8.56 9.62
N PRO A 219 22.80 7.22 9.69
CA PRO A 219 23.64 6.31 8.87
C PRO A 219 22.89 5.65 7.69
N PHE A 220 21.68 6.11 7.35
CA PHE A 220 20.80 5.49 6.38
C PHE A 220 21.13 5.84 4.93
N PHE A 221 21.41 7.11 4.64
CA PHE A 221 21.82 7.59 3.32
C PHE A 221 22.77 8.78 3.44
N TYR A 222 24.03 8.60 2.99
CA TYR A 222 25.07 9.62 3.00
C TYR A 222 26.13 9.40 1.92
N GLY A 223 27.03 10.36 1.74
CA GLY A 223 28.08 10.33 0.71
C GLY A 223 28.00 11.52 -0.23
N ASP A 224 28.27 11.30 -1.52
CA ASP A 224 28.23 12.34 -2.54
C ASP A 224 27.61 11.85 -3.87
N ALA A 225 27.75 12.66 -4.93
CA ALA A 225 27.24 12.33 -6.26
C ALA A 225 27.92 11.11 -6.91
N SER A 226 29.18 10.85 -6.54
CA SER A 226 29.98 9.75 -7.08
C SER A 226 29.81 8.46 -6.29
N GLU A 227 29.65 8.55 -4.98
CA GLU A 227 29.57 7.39 -4.10
C GLU A 227 28.50 7.60 -3.02
N GLN A 228 27.38 6.87 -3.16
CA GLN A 228 26.30 6.83 -2.17
C GLN A 228 26.48 5.64 -1.22
N LYS A 229 26.30 5.87 0.08
CA LYS A 229 26.48 4.90 1.16
C LYS A 229 25.31 4.93 2.14
N GLY A 230 25.25 3.91 2.98
CA GLY A 230 24.32 3.82 4.10
C GLY A 230 23.36 2.64 3.97
N ILE A 231 22.66 2.38 5.07
CA ILE A 231 21.79 1.20 5.22
C ILE A 231 20.68 1.18 4.13
N SER A 232 20.07 2.33 3.84
CA SER A 232 19.01 2.43 2.85
C SER A 232 19.51 2.16 1.43
N ILE A 233 20.73 2.55 1.11
CA ILE A 233 21.35 2.28 -0.20
C ILE A 233 21.62 0.78 -0.35
N THR A 234 22.22 0.14 0.65
CA THR A 234 22.45 -1.32 0.62
C THR A 234 21.14 -2.10 0.46
N ILE A 235 20.06 -1.70 1.16
CA ILE A 235 18.74 -2.32 0.99
C ILE A 235 18.22 -2.10 -0.43
N LEU A 236 18.36 -0.88 -0.96
CA LEU A 236 17.90 -0.54 -2.30
C LEU A 236 18.63 -1.33 -3.39
N GLU A 237 19.95 -1.53 -3.26
CA GLU A 237 20.76 -2.36 -4.16
C GLU A 237 20.35 -3.84 -4.12
N ILE A 238 20.08 -4.39 -2.93
CA ILE A 238 19.58 -5.76 -2.80
C ILE A 238 18.22 -5.91 -3.47
N LEU A 239 17.32 -4.94 -3.26
CA LEU A 239 15.99 -4.94 -3.87
C LEU A 239 16.07 -4.77 -5.39
N SER A 240 16.94 -3.89 -5.88
CA SER A 240 17.12 -3.62 -7.31
C SER A 240 17.65 -4.85 -8.04
N ALA A 241 18.60 -5.58 -7.44
CA ALA A 241 19.11 -6.84 -7.97
C ALA A 241 18.05 -7.95 -7.93
N LYS A 242 17.30 -8.07 -6.83
CA LYS A 242 16.30 -9.14 -6.67
C LYS A 242 15.09 -8.96 -7.60
N MET A 243 14.64 -7.73 -7.78
CA MET A 243 13.41 -7.41 -8.50
C MET A 243 13.66 -6.83 -9.90
N ASN A 244 14.92 -6.77 -10.35
CA ASN A 244 15.34 -6.25 -11.65
C ASN A 244 14.78 -4.84 -11.94
N PHE A 245 15.20 -3.85 -11.15
CA PHE A 245 14.98 -2.44 -11.46
C PHE A 245 16.28 -1.65 -11.36
N THR A 246 16.30 -0.45 -11.92
CA THR A 246 17.37 0.52 -11.72
C THR A 246 16.81 1.76 -11.03
N TYR A 247 17.66 2.62 -10.49
CA TYR A 247 17.19 3.82 -9.83
C TYR A 247 18.14 5.00 -9.97
N THR A 248 17.58 6.19 -9.82
CA THR A 248 18.33 7.45 -9.68
C THR A 248 17.95 8.10 -8.37
N VAL A 249 18.91 8.67 -7.65
CA VAL A 249 18.67 9.38 -6.39
C VAL A 249 18.74 10.89 -6.59
N THR A 250 18.00 11.62 -5.78
CA THR A 250 18.13 13.08 -5.67
C THR A 250 19.05 13.40 -4.49
N LEU A 251 20.12 14.17 -4.70
CA LEU A 251 21.09 14.43 -3.62
C LEU A 251 20.50 15.33 -2.53
N LYS A 252 19.71 16.33 -2.91
CA LYS A 252 19.02 17.24 -2.00
C LYS A 252 17.73 17.76 -2.62
N PRO A 253 16.65 17.91 -1.83
CA PRO A 253 15.44 18.58 -2.29
C PRO A 253 15.72 20.08 -2.57
N PRO A 254 15.05 20.72 -3.53
CA PRO A 254 15.29 22.12 -3.88
C PRO A 254 15.12 23.10 -2.72
N ASP A 255 14.20 22.81 -1.81
CA ASP A 255 13.83 23.62 -0.66
C ASP A 255 14.52 23.20 0.64
N LEU A 256 15.41 22.19 0.61
CA LEU A 256 16.15 21.68 1.77
C LEU A 256 15.25 21.23 2.94
N LYS A 257 14.07 20.69 2.63
CA LYS A 257 13.13 20.17 3.65
C LYS A 257 12.90 18.68 3.48
N TRP A 258 12.68 17.97 4.59
CA TRP A 258 12.30 16.54 4.59
C TRP A 258 10.87 16.33 4.09
N GLY A 259 9.97 17.20 4.52
CA GLY A 259 8.59 17.20 4.08
C GLY A 259 7.61 17.33 5.22
N THR A 260 6.91 18.45 5.16
CA THR A 260 5.88 18.89 6.08
C THR A 260 4.71 19.36 5.24
N LEU A 261 3.50 19.18 5.75
CA LEU A 261 2.30 19.73 5.14
C LEU A 261 2.20 21.21 5.51
N GLU A 262 2.46 22.11 4.56
CA GLU A 262 2.35 23.56 4.75
C GLU A 262 1.24 24.10 3.83
N ASN A 263 0.25 24.79 4.39
CA ASN A 263 -0.88 25.36 3.63
C ASN A 263 -1.60 24.35 2.71
N GLY A 264 -1.75 23.09 3.16
CA GLY A 264 -2.38 22.02 2.40
C GLY A 264 -1.51 21.41 1.29
N SER A 265 -0.26 21.86 1.12
CA SER A 265 0.68 21.32 0.14
C SER A 265 1.87 20.67 0.84
N TRP A 266 2.29 19.50 0.34
CA TRP A 266 3.53 18.87 0.79
C TRP A 266 4.72 19.53 0.12
N ILE A 267 5.74 19.84 0.93
CA ILE A 267 7.03 20.38 0.49
C ILE A 267 8.13 19.35 0.75
N GLY A 268 9.38 19.68 0.43
CA GLY A 268 10.52 18.82 0.71
C GLY A 268 10.59 17.56 -0.15
N VAL A 269 11.31 16.56 0.37
CA VAL A 269 11.37 15.21 -0.20
C VAL A 269 9.97 14.64 -0.42
N LEU A 270 9.08 14.74 0.57
CA LEU A 270 7.69 14.28 0.43
C LEU A 270 6.88 15.09 -0.58
N GLY A 271 7.17 16.38 -0.74
CA GLY A 271 6.52 17.23 -1.74
C GLY A 271 6.82 16.79 -3.17
N MET A 272 8.06 16.38 -3.46
CA MET A 272 8.42 15.84 -4.77
C MET A 272 7.62 14.56 -5.10
N ILE A 273 7.38 13.72 -4.10
CA ILE A 273 6.54 12.52 -4.25
C ILE A 273 5.07 12.91 -4.44
N ALA A 274 4.55 13.82 -3.62
CA ALA A 274 3.14 14.25 -3.69
C ALA A 274 2.78 14.88 -5.04
N ARG A 275 3.75 15.51 -5.72
CA ARG A 275 3.60 16.08 -7.06
C ARG A 275 3.92 15.10 -8.19
N ASN A 276 4.14 13.82 -7.89
CA ASN A 276 4.53 12.77 -8.83
C ASN A 276 5.82 13.09 -9.63
N GLU A 277 6.70 13.95 -9.12
CA GLU A 277 7.99 14.28 -9.73
C GLU A 277 9.01 13.14 -9.53
N LYS A 278 8.78 12.34 -8.48
CA LYS A 278 9.61 11.22 -8.04
C LYS A 278 8.70 10.09 -7.54
N ASN A 279 9.15 8.84 -7.64
CA ASN A 279 8.33 7.67 -7.35
C ASN A 279 8.21 7.38 -5.85
N PHE A 280 9.32 7.33 -5.11
CA PHE A 280 9.33 7.07 -3.67
C PHE A 280 10.61 7.60 -3.00
N THR A 281 10.69 7.47 -1.67
CA THR A 281 11.86 7.82 -0.87
C THR A 281 12.33 6.65 -0.02
N VAL A 282 13.63 6.62 0.28
CA VAL A 282 14.28 5.63 1.15
C VAL A 282 14.92 6.28 2.40
N ASN A 283 14.68 7.57 2.61
CA ASN A 283 15.17 8.29 3.78
C ASN A 283 14.44 7.85 5.07
N ALA A 284 15.12 8.01 6.20
CA ALA A 284 14.56 7.77 7.52
C ALA A 284 13.54 8.85 7.88
N LEU A 285 12.26 8.53 7.64
CA LEU A 285 11.14 9.41 7.95
C LEU A 285 10.34 8.88 9.13
N THR A 286 10.15 9.73 10.14
CA THR A 286 9.25 9.45 11.25
C THR A 286 7.82 9.23 10.76
N ILE A 287 7.20 8.16 11.24
CA ILE A 287 5.81 7.82 10.94
C ILE A 287 4.92 8.74 11.77
N THR A 288 4.22 9.66 11.10
CA THR A 288 3.24 10.57 11.71
C THR A 288 1.86 10.37 11.10
N SER A 289 0.80 10.78 11.80
CA SER A 289 -0.58 10.66 11.30
C SER A 289 -0.76 11.34 9.94
N ASP A 290 -0.28 12.57 9.80
CA ASP A 290 -0.45 13.36 8.57
C ASP A 290 0.23 12.69 7.38
N ARG A 291 1.42 12.10 7.60
CA ARG A 291 2.13 11.34 6.56
C ARG A 291 1.39 10.06 6.18
N LEU A 292 0.84 9.33 7.14
CA LEU A 292 0.07 8.10 6.88
C LEU A 292 -1.26 8.37 6.16
N GLN A 293 -1.83 9.57 6.31
CA GLN A 293 -3.04 9.95 5.57
C GLN A 293 -2.75 10.22 4.10
N SER A 294 -1.58 10.81 3.79
CA SER A 294 -1.23 11.21 2.42
C SER A 294 -0.40 10.17 1.67
N PHE A 295 0.50 9.46 2.35
CA PHE A 295 1.45 8.53 1.76
C PHE A 295 1.31 7.13 2.31
N ASP A 296 1.48 6.14 1.43
CA ASP A 296 1.56 4.74 1.82
C ASP A 296 3.01 4.40 2.21
N ARG A 297 3.18 3.53 3.20
CA ARG A 297 4.47 3.19 3.80
C ARG A 297 4.78 1.70 3.65
N SER A 298 6.04 1.38 3.40
CA SER A 298 6.56 0.01 3.48
C SER A 298 6.67 -0.48 4.93
N VAL A 299 7.23 -1.69 5.10
CA VAL A 299 7.55 -2.23 6.43
C VAL A 299 8.60 -1.38 7.14
N SER A 300 8.47 -1.22 8.48
CA SER A 300 9.49 -0.50 9.25
C SER A 300 10.75 -1.36 9.34
N ILE A 301 11.87 -0.84 8.84
CA ILE A 301 13.19 -1.50 8.93
C ILE A 301 13.87 -1.17 10.26
N TRP A 302 13.67 0.07 10.75
CA TRP A 302 14.23 0.57 12.00
C TRP A 302 13.13 1.08 12.93
N ARG A 303 13.35 0.90 14.23
CA ARG A 303 12.52 1.50 15.28
C ARG A 303 13.43 2.26 16.21
N ASP A 304 13.15 3.55 16.35
CA ASP A 304 13.85 4.42 17.29
C ASP A 304 12.89 4.89 18.39
N ALA A 305 13.45 5.32 19.51
CA ALA A 305 12.72 5.90 20.62
C ALA A 305 13.25 7.31 20.90
N MET A 306 12.34 8.22 21.25
CA MET A 306 12.75 9.57 21.64
C MET A 306 13.50 9.49 22.97
N THR A 307 14.79 9.81 22.95
CA THR A 307 15.68 9.78 24.11
C THR A 307 16.29 11.15 24.34
N VAL A 308 16.64 11.44 25.59
CA VAL A 308 17.29 12.69 25.97
C VAL A 308 18.78 12.44 26.06
N PHE A 309 19.56 13.11 25.22
CA PHE A 309 21.01 13.10 25.30
C PHE A 309 21.46 14.17 26.29
N LEU A 310 22.03 13.73 27.42
CA LEU A 310 22.69 14.63 28.37
C LEU A 310 24.19 14.58 28.14
N PRO A 311 24.89 15.72 28.25
CA PRO A 311 26.34 15.70 28.25
C PRO A 311 26.83 14.80 29.38
N ARG A 312 27.92 14.06 29.12
CA ARG A 312 28.54 13.24 30.16
C ARG A 312 28.87 14.14 31.35
N PRO A 313 28.41 13.79 32.58
CA PRO A 313 28.70 14.62 33.74
C PRO A 313 30.21 14.75 33.90
N GLN A 314 30.68 15.96 34.19
CA GLN A 314 32.08 16.17 34.51
C GLN A 314 32.43 15.30 35.71
N GLN A 315 33.52 14.55 35.61
CA GLN A 315 34.00 13.77 36.74
C GLN A 315 34.44 14.76 37.82
N LEU A 316 33.85 14.65 39.01
CA LEU A 316 34.38 15.33 40.17
C LEU A 316 35.85 14.93 40.34
N SER A 317 36.70 15.90 40.69
CA SER A 317 38.12 15.63 40.86
C SER A 317 38.30 14.55 41.94
N LYS A 318 39.01 13.47 41.61
CA LYS A 318 39.14 12.26 42.44
C LYS A 318 39.64 12.53 43.88
N TRP A 319 40.39 13.61 44.11
CA TRP A 319 40.86 13.96 45.46
C TRP A 319 39.72 14.38 46.40
N LEU A 320 38.66 15.00 45.89
CA LEU A 320 37.48 15.37 46.69
C LEU A 320 36.75 14.13 47.22
N SER A 321 36.90 12.97 46.56
CA SER A 321 36.34 11.69 47.05
C SER A 321 36.84 11.29 48.44
N ILE A 322 38.03 11.74 48.85
CA ILE A 322 38.58 11.50 50.20
C ILE A 322 37.74 12.23 51.26
N PHE A 323 37.24 13.43 50.93
CA PHE A 323 36.46 14.26 51.85
C PHE A 323 34.94 14.11 51.67
N GLN A 324 34.47 13.49 50.57
CA GLN A 324 33.05 13.22 50.35
C GLN A 324 32.31 12.50 51.49
N PRO A 325 32.88 11.47 52.16
CA PRO A 325 32.20 10.83 53.28
C PRO A 325 32.24 11.67 54.57
N LEU A 326 33.06 12.74 54.61
CA LEU A 326 33.24 13.58 55.80
C LEU A 326 32.37 14.84 55.69
N THR A 327 31.32 14.93 56.51
CA THR A 327 30.53 16.16 56.56
C THR A 327 31.34 17.32 57.15
N LEU A 328 31.04 18.56 56.75
CA LEU A 328 31.70 19.76 57.28
C LEU A 328 31.61 19.84 58.82
N ILE A 329 30.49 19.37 59.39
CA ILE A 329 30.28 19.30 60.84
C ILE A 329 31.30 18.36 61.48
N MET A 330 31.50 17.16 60.91
CA MET A 330 32.46 16.20 61.46
C MET A 330 33.91 16.71 61.35
N LEU A 331 34.27 17.37 60.24
CA LEU A 331 35.58 18.02 60.11
C LEU A 331 35.77 19.12 61.15
N ALA A 332 34.73 19.94 61.40
CA ALA A 332 34.76 20.96 62.45
C ALA A 332 34.87 20.36 63.85
N CYS A 333 34.14 19.29 64.14
CA CYS A 333 34.25 18.55 65.41
C CYS A 333 35.65 17.95 65.59
N LEU A 334 36.22 17.34 64.54
CA LEU A 334 37.57 16.80 64.57
C LEU A 334 38.61 17.90 64.86
N ALA A 335 38.51 19.05 64.19
CA ALA A 335 39.37 20.20 64.43
C ALA A 335 39.21 20.77 65.84
N LEU A 336 37.98 20.82 66.36
CA LEU A 336 37.71 21.30 67.71
C LEU A 336 38.32 20.35 68.76
N VAL A 337 38.15 19.03 68.58
CA VAL A 337 38.71 18.02 69.48
C VAL A 337 40.24 18.08 69.49
N THR A 338 40.90 18.26 68.35
CA THR A 338 42.36 18.39 68.29
C THR A 338 42.87 19.66 68.97
N VAL A 339 42.17 20.79 68.83
CA VAL A 339 42.50 22.03 69.56
C VAL A 339 42.33 21.85 71.07
N ILE A 340 41.23 21.24 71.52
CA ILE A 340 40.99 21.00 72.95
C ILE A 340 42.06 20.04 73.52
N ALA A 341 42.38 18.96 72.81
CA ALA A 341 43.38 17.98 73.24
C ALA A 341 44.80 18.57 73.29
N SER A 342 45.18 19.41 72.33
CA SER A 342 46.48 20.08 72.35
C SER A 342 46.59 21.12 73.48
N ALA A 343 45.52 21.88 73.71
CA ALA A 343 45.45 22.83 74.82
C ALA A 343 45.55 22.13 76.19
N SER A 344 44.86 20.99 76.36
CA SER A 344 44.91 20.22 77.60
C SER A 344 46.29 19.62 77.86
N GLN A 345 46.95 19.06 76.84
CA GLN A 345 48.33 18.58 76.95
C GLN A 345 49.30 19.71 77.32
N HIS A 346 49.18 20.88 76.70
CA HIS A 346 50.04 22.02 77.00
C HIS A 346 49.84 22.55 78.43
N LEU A 347 48.59 22.57 78.93
CA LEU A 347 48.28 22.91 80.31
C LEU A 347 48.89 21.88 81.29
N GLN A 348 48.74 20.58 81.01
CA GLN A 348 49.33 19.52 81.84
C GLN A 348 50.85 19.66 81.92
N VAL A 349 51.53 19.85 80.78
CA VAL A 349 52.97 20.05 80.74
C VAL A 349 53.40 21.26 81.58
N ARG A 350 52.70 22.40 81.48
CA ARG A 350 52.99 23.59 82.29
C ARG A 350 52.83 23.35 83.79
N THR A 351 51.83 22.56 84.20
CA THR A 351 51.62 22.25 85.62
C THR A 351 52.67 21.27 86.18
N THR A 352 53.26 20.41 85.33
CA THR A 352 54.30 19.46 85.74
C THR A 352 55.68 20.12 85.88
N TYR A 353 55.96 21.19 85.12
CA TYR A 353 57.22 21.95 85.24
C TYR A 353 57.21 23.04 86.32
N THR A 354 56.04 23.35 86.90
CA THR A 354 55.88 24.35 87.98
C THR A 354 55.73 23.73 89.37
N ARG A 355 55.81 22.39 89.47
CA ARG A 355 56.09 21.63 90.69
C ARG A 355 57.53 21.17 90.67
#